data_AF-A0A7C0YNI4-F1
#
_entry.id   AF-A0A7C0YNI4-F1
#
_cell.length_a   1.000
_cell.length_b   1.000
_cell.length_c   1.000
_cell.angle_alpha   90.00
_cell.angle_beta   90.00
_cell.angle_gamma   90.00
#
_symmetry.space_group_name_H-M   'P 1'
#
loop_
_entity.id
_entity.type
_entity.pdbx_description
1 polymer ?
#
loop_
_entity_poly.entity_id
_entity_poly.type
_entity_poly.pdbx_seq_one_letter_code
_entity_poly.pdbx_strand_id
1 'polypeptide(L)'
;MTASSIKCKGCKSVLDESSDIVVEKRTPCPYCGSLNRIFNLECLEEVSLHDKINVKKKSPGYPSNKKLRVHIKQGDEIDHGSGKWIIKEWRMDKDKSPPWYLELIIDSETGEEIHRDEGPLADHSGHGSAKDNLLD
;
A
#
# COMPACT_ATOMS: atom_id res chain seq x y z
N MET A 1 18.89 -12.32 4.51
CA MET A 1 20.20 -12.23 5.19
C MET A 1 21.26 -12.13 4.10
N THR A 2 21.67 -10.91 3.76
CA THR A 2 22.78 -10.72 2.82
C THR A 2 24.07 -11.05 3.56
N ALA A 3 24.73 -12.13 3.16
CA ALA A 3 26.05 -12.47 3.68
C ALA A 3 27.04 -11.39 3.21
N SER A 4 27.32 -10.41 4.07
CA SER A 4 28.31 -9.38 3.77
C SER A 4 29.70 -10.03 3.77
N SER A 5 30.23 -10.33 2.59
CA SER A 5 31.58 -10.87 2.45
C SER A 5 32.58 -9.71 2.37
N ILE A 6 33.49 -9.65 3.34
CA ILE A 6 34.57 -8.67 3.36
C ILE A 6 35.68 -9.17 2.45
N LYS A 7 36.24 -8.27 1.66
CA LYS A 7 37.37 -8.60 0.78
C LYS A 7 38.62 -7.83 1.19
N CYS A 8 39.78 -8.44 1.04
CA CYS A 8 41.06 -7.73 1.19
C CYS A 8 41.21 -6.69 0.06
N LYS A 9 41.58 -5.44 0.38
CA LYS A 9 41.81 -4.42 -0.67
C LYS A 9 43.00 -4.78 -1.57
N GLY A 10 44.04 -5.39 -0.99
CA GLY A 10 45.30 -5.70 -1.66
C GLY A 10 45.23 -6.87 -2.63
N CYS A 11 44.67 -8.01 -2.21
CA CYS A 11 44.61 -9.23 -3.05
C CYS A 11 43.20 -9.67 -3.46
N LYS A 12 42.16 -8.93 -3.04
CA LYS A 12 40.73 -9.23 -3.30
C LYS A 12 40.20 -10.54 -2.72
N SER A 13 41.02 -11.34 -2.05
CA SER A 13 40.58 -12.55 -1.33
C SER A 13 39.46 -12.21 -0.35
N VAL A 14 38.46 -13.09 -0.28
CA VAL A 14 37.42 -13.05 0.75
C VAL A 14 38.08 -13.35 2.09
N LEU A 15 37.73 -12.56 3.10
CA LEU A 15 38.22 -12.70 4.46
C LEU A 15 37.07 -13.17 5.34
N ASP A 16 37.33 -14.20 6.13
CA ASP A 16 36.42 -14.72 7.13
C ASP A 16 36.64 -13.96 8.45
N GLU A 17 36.16 -12.72 8.48
CA GLU A 17 36.19 -11.84 9.65
C GLU A 17 34.91 -11.00 9.72
N SER A 18 34.59 -10.48 10.91
CA SER A 18 33.41 -9.62 11.10
C SER A 18 33.61 -8.23 10.49
N SER A 19 32.54 -7.64 9.93
CA SER A 19 32.58 -6.29 9.36
C SER A 19 32.81 -5.21 10.39
N ASP A 20 32.44 -5.50 11.64
CA ASP A 20 32.43 -4.55 12.74
C ASP A 20 33.76 -4.56 13.51
N ILE A 21 34.75 -5.32 13.03
CA ILE A 21 36.08 -5.33 13.62
C ILE A 21 36.72 -3.95 13.44
N VAL A 22 36.97 -3.31 14.59
CA VAL A 22 37.68 -2.05 14.69
C VAL A 22 39.10 -2.21 14.13
N VAL A 23 39.64 -1.14 13.55
CA VAL A 23 40.88 -1.18 12.76
C VAL A 23 42.05 -1.73 13.59
N GLU A 24 42.10 -1.43 14.88
CA GLU A 24 43.15 -1.80 15.82
C GLU A 24 43.18 -3.30 16.13
N LYS A 25 42.06 -4.00 15.94
CA LYS A 25 41.93 -5.44 16.18
C LYS A 25 42.01 -6.28 14.91
N ARG A 26 42.24 -5.66 13.75
CA ARG A 26 42.34 -6.37 12.47
C ARG A 26 43.62 -7.19 12.42
N THR A 27 43.48 -8.46 12.05
CA THR A 27 44.62 -9.28 11.67
C THR A 27 45.04 -8.96 10.22
N PRO A 28 46.34 -9.00 9.89
CA PRO A 28 46.79 -8.91 8.51
C PRO A 28 46.13 -9.98 7.62
N CYS A 29 45.83 -9.62 6.37
CA CYS A 29 45.33 -10.60 5.40
C CYS A 29 46.31 -11.78 5.26
N PRO A 30 45.86 -13.05 5.36
CA PRO A 30 46.75 -14.20 5.31
C PRO A 30 47.42 -14.42 3.94
N TYR A 31 46.88 -13.81 2.88
CA TYR A 31 47.40 -13.97 1.51
C TYR A 31 48.39 -12.88 1.07
N CYS A 32 48.30 -11.67 1.64
CA CYS A 32 49.12 -10.54 1.19
C CYS A 32 49.56 -9.57 2.30
N GLY A 33 49.21 -9.82 3.56
CA GLY A 33 49.58 -9.00 4.72
C GLY A 33 48.84 -7.66 4.84
N SER A 34 47.95 -7.29 3.91
CA SER A 34 47.24 -6.01 3.98
C SER A 34 46.22 -5.96 5.13
N LEU A 35 46.13 -4.82 5.81
CA LEU A 35 45.08 -4.50 6.80
C LEU A 35 43.84 -3.82 6.18
N ASN A 36 43.92 -3.47 4.89
CA ASN A 36 42.85 -2.77 4.20
C ASN A 36 41.73 -3.73 3.78
N ARG A 37 40.49 -3.29 3.93
CA ARG A 37 39.27 -4.03 3.61
C ARG A 37 38.43 -3.31 2.58
N ILE A 38 37.63 -4.07 1.84
CA ILE A 38 36.56 -3.60 0.97
C ILE A 38 35.27 -4.12 1.58
N PHE A 39 34.38 -3.18 1.89
CA PHE A 39 33.03 -3.43 2.35
C PHE A 39 32.09 -3.10 1.20
N ASN A 40 31.17 -4.01 0.88
CA ASN A 40 30.10 -3.74 -0.06
C ASN A 40 28.86 -3.42 0.77
N LEU A 41 28.40 -2.17 0.70
CA LEU A 41 27.13 -1.75 1.26
C LEU A 41 26.13 -1.64 0.12
N GLU A 42 24.99 -2.30 0.26
CA GLU A 42 23.86 -2.16 -0.65
C GLU A 42 22.77 -1.37 0.07
N CYS A 43 22.35 -0.26 -0.53
CA CYS A 43 21.17 0.48 -0.10
C CYS A 43 20.06 0.16 -1.12
N LEU A 44 18.94 -0.34 -0.61
CA LEU A 44 17.74 -0.57 -1.40
C LEU A 44 16.70 0.46 -0.97
N GLU A 45 16.13 1.16 -1.94
CA GLU A 45 15.04 2.10 -1.73
C GLU A 45 13.87 1.68 -2.61
N GLU A 46 12.66 1.87 -2.11
CA GLU A 46 11.42 1.62 -2.82
C GLU A 46 10.57 2.88 -2.82
N VAL A 47 10.01 3.23 -3.97
CA VAL A 47 9.04 4.32 -4.13
C VAL A 47 7.80 3.73 -4.76
N SER A 48 6.67 3.79 -4.07
CA SER A 48 5.36 3.43 -4.58
C SER A 48 4.52 4.68 -4.84
N LEU A 49 3.69 4.62 -5.88
CA LEU A 49 2.69 5.63 -6.19
C LEU A 49 1.32 5.03 -5.92
N HIS A 50 0.51 5.78 -5.19
CA HIS A 50 -0.85 5.40 -4.84
C HIS A 50 -1.81 6.47 -5.33
N ASP A 51 -2.90 6.07 -5.96
CA ASP A 51 -3.90 7.00 -6.49
C ASP A 51 -5.32 6.63 -6.06
N LYS A 52 -6.18 7.65 -6.04
CA LYS A 52 -7.58 7.48 -5.70
C LYS A 52 -8.41 8.51 -6.44
N ILE A 53 -9.44 8.04 -7.12
CA ILE A 53 -10.42 8.88 -7.77
C ILE A 53 -11.68 9.01 -6.92
N ASN A 54 -12.27 10.22 -6.91
CA ASN A 54 -13.55 10.50 -6.30
C ASN A 54 -14.45 11.22 -7.31
N VAL A 55 -15.46 10.52 -7.82
CA VAL A 55 -16.37 11.00 -8.85
C VAL A 55 -17.75 11.24 -8.25
N LYS A 56 -18.33 12.41 -8.51
CA LYS A 56 -19.68 12.78 -8.06
C LYS A 56 -20.50 13.31 -9.22
N LYS A 57 -21.55 12.59 -9.60
CA LYS A 57 -22.58 13.05 -10.55
C LYS A 57 -23.70 13.71 -9.78
N LYS A 58 -23.96 15.00 -10.05
CA LYS A 58 -25.10 15.73 -9.49
C LYS A 58 -26.11 16.10 -10.58
N SER A 59 -27.40 15.90 -10.32
CA SER A 59 -28.47 16.25 -11.25
C SER A 59 -29.22 17.51 -10.77
N PRO A 60 -29.21 18.61 -11.54
CA PRO A 60 -29.80 19.90 -11.12
C PRO A 60 -31.30 19.86 -10.82
N GLY A 61 -32.05 18.92 -11.42
CA GLY A 61 -33.49 18.77 -11.24
C GLY A 61 -33.93 18.19 -9.89
N TYR A 62 -33.00 17.84 -9.01
CA TYR A 62 -33.30 17.31 -7.68
C TYR A 62 -33.06 18.36 -6.57
N PRO A 63 -33.78 18.27 -5.43
CA PRO A 63 -33.46 19.03 -4.22
C PRO A 63 -32.02 18.81 -3.75
N SER A 64 -31.41 19.79 -3.07
CA SER A 64 -29.99 19.79 -2.71
C SER A 64 -29.48 18.48 -2.10
N ASN A 65 -30.24 17.91 -1.16
CA ASN A 65 -29.94 16.63 -0.49
C ASN A 65 -30.06 15.40 -1.41
N LYS A 66 -30.82 15.50 -2.50
CA LYS A 66 -31.04 14.43 -3.49
C LYS A 66 -30.25 14.62 -4.79
N LYS A 67 -29.51 15.74 -4.93
CA LYS A 67 -28.77 16.08 -6.16
C LYS A 67 -27.70 15.06 -6.48
N LEU A 68 -27.02 14.49 -5.48
CA LEU A 68 -26.00 13.47 -5.72
C LEU A 68 -26.65 12.17 -6.18
N ARG A 69 -26.45 11.84 -7.46
CA ARG A 69 -27.02 10.66 -8.09
C ARG A 69 -26.06 9.49 -8.13
N VAL A 70 -24.81 9.75 -8.48
CA VAL A 70 -23.75 8.75 -8.51
C VAL A 70 -22.56 9.27 -7.73
N HIS A 71 -21.98 8.42 -6.89
CA HIS A 71 -20.76 8.71 -6.16
C HIS A 71 -19.87 7.48 -6.19
N ILE A 72 -18.66 7.63 -6.74
CA ILE A 72 -17.68 6.56 -6.89
C ILE A 72 -16.42 7.02 -6.18
N LYS A 73 -15.86 6.15 -5.34
CA LYS A 73 -14.51 6.26 -4.81
C LYS A 73 -13.79 5.00 -5.20
N GLN A 74 -12.67 5.11 -5.90
CA GLN A 74 -11.93 3.94 -6.38
C GLN A 74 -10.43 4.22 -6.31
N GLY A 75 -9.65 3.23 -5.84
CA GLY A 75 -8.20 3.28 -5.82
C GLY A 75 -7.63 2.89 -4.45
N ASP A 76 -6.37 3.24 -4.25
CA ASP A 76 -5.60 2.91 -3.06
C ASP A 76 -6.07 3.66 -1.82
N GLU A 77 -6.13 2.95 -0.71
CA GLU A 77 -6.44 3.49 0.60
C GLU A 77 -5.65 2.74 1.67
N ILE A 78 -5.24 3.44 2.73
CA ILE A 78 -4.66 2.79 3.91
C ILE A 78 -5.81 2.28 4.76
N ASP A 79 -5.85 0.98 5.02
CA ASP A 79 -6.71 0.43 6.05
C ASP A 79 -6.19 0.87 7.43
N HIS A 80 -6.98 1.68 8.13
CA HIS A 80 -6.59 2.22 9.43
C HIS A 80 -6.49 1.16 10.55
N GLY A 81 -7.09 -0.01 10.37
CA GLY A 81 -6.98 -1.11 11.32
C GLY A 81 -5.63 -1.84 11.23
N SER A 82 -5.24 -2.24 10.01
CA SER A 82 -4.02 -3.01 9.76
C SER A 82 -2.79 -2.18 9.38
N GLY A 83 -2.98 -0.92 8.97
CA GLY A 83 -1.93 -0.05 8.42
C GLY A 83 -1.48 -0.45 7.00
N LYS A 84 -2.14 -1.42 6.38
CA LYS A 84 -1.81 -1.92 5.04
C LYS A 84 -2.51 -1.12 3.95
N TRP A 85 -1.91 -1.09 2.77
CA TRP A 85 -2.59 -0.61 1.57
C TRP A 85 -3.65 -1.63 1.12
N ILE A 86 -4.78 -1.10 0.69
CA ILE A 86 -5.89 -1.83 0.08
C ILE A 86 -6.34 -1.09 -1.17
N ILE A 87 -6.92 -1.83 -2.11
CA ILE A 87 -7.69 -1.22 -3.20
C ILE A 87 -9.15 -1.21 -2.76
N LYS A 88 -9.74 -0.02 -2.68
CA LYS A 88 -11.15 0.15 -2.34
C LYS A 88 -11.94 0.61 -3.55
N GLU A 89 -13.00 -0.11 -3.90
CA GLU A 89 -14.07 0.38 -4.76
C GLU A 89 -15.33 0.58 -3.93
N TRP A 90 -15.83 1.80 -3.91
CA TRP A 90 -17.08 2.15 -3.27
C TRP A 90 -17.94 2.91 -4.26
N ARG A 91 -19.17 2.43 -4.49
CA ARG A 91 -20.09 3.02 -5.46
C ARG A 91 -21.50 3.08 -4.90
N MET A 92 -22.09 4.25 -5.02
CA MET A 92 -23.52 4.46 -4.88
C MET A 92 -24.06 4.96 -6.21
N ASP A 93 -25.08 4.29 -6.74
CA ASP A 93 -25.73 4.64 -8.00
C ASP A 93 -27.26 4.69 -7.83
N LYS A 94 -27.79 5.90 -7.67
CA LYS A 94 -29.24 6.17 -7.58
C LYS A 94 -29.94 6.23 -8.94
N ASP A 95 -29.20 6.20 -10.05
CA ASP A 95 -29.76 6.25 -11.41
C ASP A 95 -29.95 4.84 -12.00
N LYS A 96 -29.32 3.81 -11.41
CA LYS A 96 -29.61 2.40 -11.71
C LYS A 96 -31.03 2.02 -11.24
N SER A 97 -31.64 1.04 -11.91
CA SER A 97 -32.97 0.52 -11.58
C SER A 97 -32.88 -1.01 -11.31
N PRO A 98 -32.98 -1.46 -10.05
CA PRO A 98 -33.08 -0.65 -8.83
C PRO A 98 -31.78 0.11 -8.50
N PRO A 99 -31.83 1.17 -7.68
CA PRO A 99 -30.64 1.83 -7.13
C PRO A 99 -29.70 0.83 -6.48
N TRP A 100 -28.40 1.03 -6.63
CA TRP A 100 -27.41 0.00 -6.28
C TRP A 100 -26.26 0.55 -5.43
N TYR A 101 -25.77 -0.31 -4.54
CA TYR A 101 -24.60 -0.11 -3.69
C TYR A 101 -23.54 -1.17 -4.00
N LEU A 102 -22.27 -0.77 -3.94
CA LEU A 102 -21.13 -1.67 -3.94
C LEU A 102 -20.07 -1.11 -3.00
N GLU A 103 -19.54 -1.99 -2.16
CA GLU A 103 -18.29 -1.83 -1.45
C GLU A 103 -17.45 -3.09 -1.67
N LEU A 104 -16.27 -2.90 -2.23
CA LEU A 104 -15.30 -3.95 -2.50
C LEU A 104 -13.95 -3.51 -1.96
N ILE A 105 -13.33 -4.39 -1.17
CA ILE A 105 -12.00 -4.20 -0.59
C ILE A 105 -11.14 -5.36 -1.03
N ILE A 106 -10.01 -5.03 -1.65
CA ILE A 106 -9.04 -5.99 -2.19
C ILE A 106 -7.69 -5.71 -1.54
N ASP A 107 -6.98 -6.77 -1.15
CA ASP A 107 -5.60 -6.68 -0.69
C ASP A 107 -4.70 -6.22 -1.84
N SER A 108 -3.96 -5.12 -1.67
CA SER A 108 -3.20 -4.53 -2.78
C SER A 108 -1.97 -5.34 -3.20
N GLU A 109 -1.46 -6.22 -2.34
CA GLU A 109 -0.27 -7.03 -2.61
C GLU A 109 -0.63 -8.34 -3.33
N THR A 110 -1.72 -8.99 -2.88
CA THR A 110 -2.13 -10.32 -3.35
C THR A 110 -3.24 -10.28 -4.39
N GLY A 111 -4.03 -9.20 -4.43
CA GLY A 111 -5.23 -9.10 -5.25
C GLY A 111 -6.42 -9.90 -4.71
N GLU A 112 -6.32 -10.45 -3.49
CA GLU A 112 -7.41 -11.22 -2.87
C GLU A 112 -8.53 -10.29 -2.37
N GLU A 113 -9.78 -10.73 -2.56
CA GLU A 113 -10.94 -10.04 -2.04
C GLU A 113 -11.05 -10.24 -0.53
N ILE A 114 -10.93 -9.14 0.22
CA ILE A 114 -11.07 -9.13 1.68
C ILE A 114 -12.56 -9.00 2.05
N HIS A 115 -13.30 -8.19 1.30
CA HIS A 115 -14.69 -7.89 1.60
C HIS A 115 -15.43 -7.43 0.34
N ARG A 116 -16.68 -7.92 0.22
CA ARG A 116 -17.64 -7.45 -0.77
C ARG A 116 -19.01 -7.35 -0.12
N ASP A 117 -19.61 -6.18 -0.27
CA ASP A 117 -20.99 -5.92 0.07
C ASP A 117 -21.65 -5.20 -1.10
N GLU A 118 -22.66 -5.82 -1.71
CA GLU A 118 -23.36 -5.24 -2.85
C GLU A 118 -24.83 -5.62 -2.84
N GLY A 119 -25.66 -4.69 -3.31
CA GLY A 119 -27.08 -4.91 -3.28
C GLY A 119 -27.89 -3.67 -3.63
N PRO A 120 -29.23 -3.80 -3.59
CA PRO A 120 -30.12 -2.66 -3.67
C PRO A 120 -29.70 -1.62 -2.63
N LEU A 121 -29.56 -0.36 -3.04
CA LEU A 121 -29.20 0.74 -2.13
C LEU A 121 -30.17 0.86 -0.95
N ALA A 122 -31.40 0.35 -1.12
CA ALA A 122 -32.40 0.24 -0.08
C ALA A 122 -31.87 -0.46 1.19
N ASP A 123 -31.12 -1.53 0.99
CA ASP A 123 -30.66 -2.46 2.03
C ASP A 123 -29.43 -1.91 2.79
N HIS A 124 -28.77 -0.87 2.27
CA HIS A 124 -27.58 -0.25 2.86
C HIS A 124 -27.87 1.16 3.41
N SER A 125 -29.14 1.45 3.71
CA SER A 125 -29.60 2.72 4.29
C SER A 125 -29.74 2.66 5.81
N GLY A 126 -29.80 3.81 6.50
CA GLY A 126 -30.11 3.88 7.94
C GLY A 126 -28.96 3.56 8.91
N HIS A 127 -27.77 3.22 8.40
CA HIS A 127 -26.58 2.94 9.22
C HIS A 127 -25.58 4.12 9.24
N GLY A 128 -24.89 4.33 10.36
CA GLY A 128 -23.76 5.28 10.46
C GLY A 128 -24.07 6.71 9.98
N SER A 129 -23.18 7.27 9.16
CA SER A 129 -23.32 8.59 8.52
C SER A 129 -24.38 8.64 7.39
N ALA A 130 -24.98 7.49 7.08
CA ALA A 130 -26.03 7.32 6.08
C ALA A 130 -27.46 7.42 6.66
N LYS A 131 -27.60 7.78 7.94
CA LYS A 131 -28.89 7.91 8.64
C LYS A 131 -29.90 8.86 7.98
N ASP A 132 -29.45 9.87 7.21
CA ASP A 132 -30.34 10.94 6.72
C ASP A 132 -30.30 11.22 5.20
N ASN A 133 -29.63 10.41 4.36
CA ASN A 133 -29.34 10.86 2.97
C ASN A 133 -29.49 9.85 1.81
N LEU A 134 -29.93 8.61 2.07
CA LEU A 134 -29.91 7.58 1.01
C LEU A 134 -31.27 7.27 0.40
N LEU A 135 -32.34 7.32 1.17
CA LEU A 135 -33.69 6.96 0.72
C LEU A 135 -34.72 7.95 1.26
N ASP A 136 -34.71 9.12 0.65
CA ASP A 136 -35.93 9.80 0.20
C ASP A 136 -35.52 10.70 -0.95
#